data_AF-A0A940G059-F1
#
_entry.id   AF-A0A940G059-F1
#
_cell.length_a   1.000
_cell.length_b   1.000
_cell.length_c   1.000
_cell.angle_alpha   90.00
_cell.angle_beta   90.00
_cell.angle_gamma   90.00
#
_symmetry.space_group_name_H-M   'P 1'
#
loop_
_entity.id
_entity.type
_entity.pdbx_description
1 polymer ?
#
loop_
_entity_poly.entity_id
_entity_poly.type
_entity_poly.pdbx_seq_one_letter_code
_entity_poly.pdbx_strand_id
1 'polypeptide(L)'
;MPTSRLAPAAAVAALGLAAVALAGCVPNTPGGAPRLSVAISDTDCVVSADTTAAGTVTFALENTGSDVNEFEVFAEDQLRIVGEKENVTPGQQVDYVLQLQPGTYYT
;
A
#
# COMPACT_ATOMS: atom_id res chain seq x y z
N MET A 1 -10.07 -43.77 46.34
CA MET A 1 -9.53 -43.13 45.12
C MET A 1 -10.69 -42.62 44.29
N PRO A 2 -10.85 -41.30 44.08
CA PRO A 2 -11.49 -40.78 42.89
C PRO A 2 -10.44 -40.10 42.02
N THR A 3 -10.27 -40.59 40.80
CA THR A 3 -9.48 -39.96 39.74
C THR A 3 -10.23 -38.72 39.24
N SER A 4 -9.73 -37.53 39.57
CA SER A 4 -10.18 -36.28 38.95
C SER A 4 -9.79 -36.28 37.48
N ARG A 5 -10.79 -36.28 36.60
CA ARG A 5 -10.61 -36.02 35.17
C ARG A 5 -10.42 -34.52 34.97
N LEU A 6 -9.18 -34.10 34.73
CA LEU A 6 -8.87 -32.74 34.27
C LEU A 6 -9.50 -32.54 32.89
N ALA A 7 -10.49 -31.66 32.81
CA ALA A 7 -11.19 -31.31 31.58
C ALA A 7 -10.28 -30.51 30.62
N PRO A 8 -10.37 -30.71 29.29
CA PRO A 8 -9.46 -30.15 28.29
C PRO A 8 -9.72 -28.67 27.95
N ALA A 9 -10.51 -27.96 28.77
CA ALA A 9 -10.99 -26.61 28.47
C ALA A 9 -9.88 -25.53 28.49
N ALA A 10 -8.74 -25.80 29.11
CA ALA A 10 -7.64 -24.83 29.19
C ALA A 10 -6.89 -24.62 27.86
N ALA A 11 -6.92 -25.59 26.94
CA ALA A 11 -6.17 -25.51 25.68
C ALA A 11 -6.81 -24.54 24.67
N VAL A 12 -8.12 -24.37 24.69
CA VAL A 12 -8.85 -23.54 23.71
C VAL A 12 -8.71 -22.04 24.00
N ALA A 13 -8.59 -21.66 25.27
CA ALA A 13 -8.43 -20.26 25.68
C ALA A 13 -7.05 -19.68 25.32
N ALA A 14 -5.99 -20.51 25.33
CA ALA A 14 -4.63 -20.08 25.01
C ALA A 14 -4.45 -19.72 23.52
N LEU A 15 -5.16 -20.41 22.62
CA LEU A 15 -5.13 -20.14 21.17
C LEU A 15 -5.82 -18.82 20.80
N GLY A 16 -6.88 -18.44 21.52
CA GLY A 16 -7.60 -17.17 21.28
C GLY A 16 -6.77 -15.94 21.61
N LEU A 17 -6.00 -15.96 22.70
CA LEU A 17 -5.13 -14.83 23.08
C LEU A 17 -3.96 -14.63 22.12
N ALA A 18 -3.43 -15.70 21.53
CA ALA A 18 -2.33 -15.62 20.57
C ALA A 18 -2.77 -14.96 19.24
N ALA A 19 -4.03 -15.16 18.82
CA ALA A 19 -4.56 -14.56 17.60
C ALA A 19 -4.71 -13.03 17.69
N VAL A 20 -5.05 -12.49 18.87
CA VAL A 20 -5.17 -11.03 19.08
C VAL A 20 -3.80 -10.36 19.16
N ALA A 21 -2.75 -11.08 19.56
CA ALA A 21 -1.39 -10.56 19.60
C ALA A 21 -0.79 -10.31 18.19
N LEU A 22 -1.36 -10.90 17.13
CA LEU A 22 -0.97 -10.61 15.75
C LEU A 22 -1.63 -9.36 15.17
N ALA A 23 -2.56 -8.72 15.89
CA ALA A 23 -3.09 -7.41 15.51
C ALA A 23 -2.06 -6.32 15.86
N GLY A 24 -1.05 -6.17 15.00
CA GLY A 24 -0.11 -5.06 15.10
C GLY A 24 -0.79 -3.74 14.73
N CYS A 25 -1.05 -2.89 15.73
CA CYS A 25 -1.39 -1.49 15.47
C CYS A 25 -0.19 -0.79 14.83
N VAL A 26 -0.34 -0.33 13.58
CA VAL A 26 0.65 0.55 12.95
C VAL A 26 0.42 1.97 13.46
N PRO A 27 1.44 2.68 13.96
CA PRO A 27 1.31 4.08 14.36
C PRO A 27 0.86 4.97 13.20
N ASN A 28 -0.32 5.58 13.29
CA ASN A 28 -0.76 6.64 12.38
C ASN A 28 -0.17 7.99 12.82
N THR A 29 1.15 8.07 12.88
CA THR A 29 1.87 9.32 13.15
C THR A 29 2.00 10.07 11.83
N PRO A 30 1.38 11.26 11.66
CA PRO A 30 1.57 12.08 10.48
C PRO A 30 2.94 12.76 10.55
N GLY A 31 4.02 11.99 10.39
CA GLY A 31 5.22 12.53 9.76
C GLY A 31 4.85 12.82 8.31
N GLY A 32 5.29 13.95 7.75
CA GLY A 32 4.93 14.35 6.39
C GLY A 32 5.10 13.18 5.43
N ALA A 33 3.98 12.59 5.01
CA ALA A 33 4.00 11.39 4.18
C ALA A 33 4.81 11.70 2.93
N PRO A 34 5.74 10.81 2.51
CA PRO A 34 6.50 11.04 1.31
C PRO A 34 5.58 11.41 0.15
N ARG A 35 5.92 12.51 -0.54
CA ARG A 35 5.16 13.02 -1.68
C ARG A 35 6.04 12.97 -2.92
N LEU A 36 5.61 12.22 -3.93
CA LEU A 36 6.27 12.10 -5.22
C LEU A 36 5.40 12.76 -6.29
N SER A 37 5.98 13.60 -7.14
CA SER A 37 5.26 14.13 -8.30
C SER A 37 5.32 13.13 -9.44
N VAL A 38 4.22 12.98 -10.18
CA VAL A 38 4.11 12.09 -11.33
C VAL A 38 3.60 12.90 -12.52
N ALA A 39 4.48 13.14 -13.50
CA ALA A 39 4.11 13.80 -14.74
C ALA A 39 3.72 12.74 -15.78
N ILE A 40 2.49 12.81 -16.27
CA ILE A 40 1.95 11.88 -17.25
C ILE A 40 1.78 12.63 -18.58
N SER A 41 2.23 12.02 -19.67
CA SER A 41 2.01 12.44 -21.05
C SER A 41 1.40 11.27 -21.84
N ASP A 42 1.17 11.47 -23.14
CA ASP A 42 0.67 10.40 -24.03
C ASP A 42 1.69 9.25 -24.22
N THR A 43 2.96 9.45 -23.84
CA THR A 43 4.04 8.48 -24.05
C THR A 43 4.89 8.19 -22.81
N ASP A 44 4.80 9.01 -21.77
CA ASP A 44 5.72 8.95 -20.63
C ASP A 44 4.96 9.08 -19.30
N CYS A 45 5.46 8.37 -18.30
CA CYS A 45 5.08 8.49 -16.90
C CYS A 45 6.34 8.71 -16.07
N VAL A 46 6.56 9.93 -15.58
CA VAL A 46 7.80 10.33 -14.89
C VAL A 46 7.54 10.60 -13.43
N VAL A 47 8.09 9.74 -12.56
CA VAL A 47 8.07 9.90 -11.11
C VAL A 47 9.29 10.73 -10.65
N SER A 48 9.09 11.66 -9.72
CA SER A 48 10.12 12.61 -9.30
C SER A 48 11.32 12.01 -8.55
N ALA A 49 11.20 10.77 -8.05
CA ALA A 49 12.29 10.04 -7.40
C ALA A 49 12.08 8.53 -7.55
N ASP A 50 13.18 7.78 -7.58
CA ASP A 50 13.22 6.32 -7.68
C ASP A 50 13.16 5.61 -6.31
N THR A 51 13.27 6.38 -5.22
CA THR A 51 13.34 5.88 -3.86
C THR A 51 12.51 6.74 -2.93
N THR A 52 11.80 6.09 -2.00
CA THR A 52 11.01 6.75 -0.95
C THR A 52 10.96 5.86 0.28
N ALA A 53 10.61 6.43 1.43
CA ALA A 53 10.36 5.63 2.63
C ALA A 53 9.14 4.73 2.41
N ALA A 54 9.26 3.45 2.80
CA ALA A 54 8.11 2.55 2.87
C ALA A 54 7.07 3.11 3.85
N GLY A 55 5.78 2.87 3.58
CA GLY A 55 4.69 3.51 4.30
C GLY A 55 3.61 4.05 3.37
N THR A 56 2.82 4.99 3.89
CA THR A 56 1.89 5.79 3.09
C THR A 56 2.68 6.74 2.21
N VAL A 57 2.53 6.63 0.90
CA VAL A 57 3.12 7.52 -0.11
C VAL A 57 2.01 8.23 -0.86
N THR A 58 2.15 9.54 -1.05
CA THR A 58 1.27 10.34 -1.90
C THR A 58 1.95 10.57 -3.23
N PHE A 59 1.34 10.10 -4.31
CA PHE A 59 1.69 10.46 -5.68
C PHE A 59 0.82 11.65 -6.10
N ALA A 60 1.45 12.74 -6.53
CA ALA A 60 0.78 13.93 -7.05
C ALA A 60 0.82 13.86 -8.58
N LEU A 61 -0.26 13.38 -9.18
CA LEU A 61 -0.35 13.12 -10.60
C LEU A 61 -0.75 14.39 -11.33
N GLU A 62 -0.13 14.63 -12.48
CA GLU A 62 -0.54 15.64 -13.44
C GLU A 62 -0.52 15.03 -14.85
N ASN A 63 -1.70 14.93 -15.48
CA ASN A 63 -1.78 14.51 -16.87
C ASN A 63 -1.70 15.73 -17.79
N THR A 64 -0.53 15.90 -18.42
CA THR A 64 -0.26 16.92 -19.43
C THR A 64 -0.47 16.43 -20.87
N GLY A 65 -0.80 15.16 -21.04
CA GLY A 65 -1.16 14.54 -22.31
C GLY A 65 -2.54 14.95 -22.81
N SER A 66 -2.91 14.42 -23.97
CA SER A 66 -4.18 14.64 -24.65
C SER A 66 -5.17 13.49 -24.47
N ASP A 67 -4.71 12.32 -24.01
CA ASP A 67 -5.53 11.15 -23.75
C ASP A 67 -5.92 10.99 -22.26
N VAL A 68 -6.95 10.19 -22.00
CA VAL A 68 -7.24 9.71 -20.64
C VAL A 68 -6.19 8.67 -20.28
N ASN A 69 -5.45 8.92 -19.21
CA ASN A 69 -4.36 8.06 -18.75
C ASN A 69 -4.67 7.40 -17.40
N GLU A 70 -3.80 6.49 -17.00
CA GLU A 70 -3.78 5.86 -15.69
C GLU A 70 -2.36 5.84 -15.12
N PHE A 71 -2.25 5.78 -13.80
CA PHE A 71 -0.98 5.55 -13.10
C PHE A 71 -1.07 4.24 -12.36
N GLU A 72 -0.26 3.27 -12.76
CA GLU A 72 -0.20 1.94 -12.18
C GLU A 72 1.11 1.75 -11.41
N VAL A 73 1.03 1.08 -10.27
CA VAL A 73 2.20 0.62 -9.52
C VAL A 73 2.20 -0.89 -9.56
N PHE A 74 3.22 -1.46 -10.17
CA PHE A 74 3.44 -2.90 -10.28
C PHE A 74 4.33 -3.42 -9.17
N ALA A 75 4.09 -4.67 -8.77
CA ALA A 75 5.03 -5.42 -7.94
C ALA A 75 6.36 -5.68 -8.68
N GLU A 76 7.36 -6.16 -7.95
CA GLU A 76 8.70 -6.47 -8.48
C GLU A 76 8.66 -7.41 -9.71
N ASP A 77 7.68 -8.31 -9.78
CA ASP A 77 7.51 -9.25 -10.88
C ASP A 77 6.94 -8.61 -12.17
N GLN A 78 6.43 -7.37 -12.10
CA GLN A 78 5.73 -6.66 -13.20
C GLN A 78 4.49 -7.40 -13.75
N LEU A 79 4.01 -8.44 -13.05
CA LEU A 79 2.85 -9.23 -13.46
C LEU A 79 1.60 -8.90 -12.65
N ARG A 80 1.75 -8.08 -11.60
CA ARG A 80 0.67 -7.72 -10.68
C ARG A 80 0.68 -6.22 -10.41
N ILE A 81 -0.48 -5.60 -10.57
CA ILE A 81 -0.74 -4.24 -10.12
C ILE A 81 -1.02 -4.29 -8.61
N VAL A 82 -0.29 -3.49 -7.84
CA VAL A 82 -0.46 -3.34 -6.40
C VAL A 82 -1.23 -2.08 -6.02
N GLY A 83 -1.41 -1.17 -6.97
CA GLY A 83 -2.26 0.01 -6.84
C GLY A 83 -2.35 0.76 -8.16
N GLU A 84 -3.49 1.38 -8.42
CA GLU A 84 -3.72 2.16 -9.63
C GLU A 84 -4.58 3.40 -9.35
N LYS A 85 -4.39 4.41 -10.18
CA LYS A 85 -5.30 5.55 -10.33
C LYS A 85 -5.71 5.66 -11.79
N GLU A 86 -6.87 5.09 -12.09
CA GLU A 86 -7.46 5.11 -13.44
C GLU A 86 -8.13 6.46 -13.77
N ASN A 87 -8.41 6.65 -15.06
CA ASN A 87 -9.22 7.72 -15.60
C ASN A 87 -8.71 9.14 -15.24
N VAL A 88 -7.40 9.33 -15.28
CA VAL A 88 -6.77 10.66 -15.14
C VAL A 88 -6.95 11.41 -16.45
N THR A 89 -7.94 12.30 -16.50
CA THR A 89 -8.29 13.02 -17.73
C THR A 89 -7.22 14.06 -18.12
N PRO A 90 -7.13 14.46 -19.40
CA PRO A 90 -6.25 15.55 -19.82
C PRO A 90 -6.38 16.81 -18.95
N GLY A 91 -5.26 17.34 -18.48
CA GLY A 91 -5.17 18.52 -17.61
C GLY A 91 -5.53 18.26 -16.14
N GLN A 92 -5.87 17.03 -15.75
CA GLN A 92 -6.20 16.72 -14.37
C GLN A 92 -4.94 16.67 -13.50
N GLN A 93 -5.04 17.33 -12.34
CA GLN A 93 -4.14 17.13 -11.22
C GLN A 93 -4.88 16.39 -10.11
N VAL A 94 -4.30 15.30 -9.60
CA VAL A 94 -4.94 14.48 -8.57
C VAL A 94 -3.92 13.83 -7.65
N ASP A 95 -4.22 13.82 -6.36
CA ASP A 95 -3.44 13.06 -5.38
C ASP A 95 -3.92 11.61 -5.33
N TYR A 96 -2.98 10.67 -5.47
CA TYR A 96 -3.19 9.25 -5.25
C TYR A 96 -2.36 8.79 -4.04
N VAL A 97 -3.01 8.23 -3.03
CA VAL A 97 -2.36 7.81 -1.79
C VAL A 97 -2.33 6.28 -1.74
N LEU A 98 -1.13 5.71 -1.63
CA LEU A 98 -0.90 4.27 -1.64
C LEU A 98 -0.02 3.85 -0.46
N GLN A 99 -0.36 2.72 0.17
CA GLN A 99 0.46 2.11 1.21
C GLN A 99 1.43 1.12 0.59
N LEU A 100 2.73 1.41 0.62
CA LEU A 100 3.79 0.55 0.08
C LEU A 100 4.56 -0.16 1.21
N GLN A 101 4.72 -1.46 1.09
CA GLN A 101 5.66 -2.23 1.92
C GLN A 101 7.09 -2.02 1.42
N PRO A 102 8.13 -2.24 2.24
CA PRO A 102 9.51 -2.23 1.75
C PRO A 102 9.68 -3.19 0.57
N GLY A 103 10.29 -2.73 -0.52
CA GLY A 103 10.49 -3.53 -1.73
C GLY A 103 10.77 -2.69 -2.96
N THR A 104 10.83 -3.36 -4.11
CA THR A 104 10.99 -2.74 -5.44
C THR A 104 9.67 -2.78 -6.19
N TYR A 105 9.34 -1.68 -6.84
CA TYR A 105 8.10 -1.48 -7.60
C TYR A 105 8.44 -0.86 -8.95
N TYR A 106 7.51 -0.96 -9.90
CA TYR A 106 7.62 -0.39 -11.24
C TYR A 106 6.36 0.42 -11.57
N THR A 107 6.51 1.44 -12.42
CA THR A 107 5.43 2.31 -12.90
C THR A 107 5.67 2.65 -14.36
#